data_AF-A0A938D6Z4-F1
#
_entry.id   AF-A0A938D6Z4-F1
#
_cell.length_a   1.000
_cell.length_b   1.000
_cell.length_c   1.000
_cell.angle_alpha   90.00
_cell.angle_beta   90.00
_cell.angle_gamma   90.00
#
_symmetry.space_group_name_H-M   'P 1'
#
loop_
_entity.id
_entity.type
_entity.pdbx_description
1 polymer ?
#
loop_
_entity_poly.entity_id
_entity_poly.type
_entity_poly.pdbx_seq_one_letter_code
_entity_poly.pdbx_strand_id
1 'polypeptide(L)'
;MISKVLVTCVSLITGVWRIATQHRIWSLVHIVGAIVVVALGAYIGFAPGFIVLFAVYMVAYVLVLRKMSAQFSRALTGRALVVSSAVTVVVLGLVIQAVPYGRSHAQAPITGEPKWANEETRELMVRACFGCHSNQVEYPSYASVAPISWMVQSHIDEGREAVNYSEFATNPGDAEESFEVVKEGSMPPAYYTRFGLHPEARLSPDEMETLLNGLRNTPGLTENGD
;
A
#
# COMPACT_ATOMS: atom_id res chain seq x y z
N MET A 1 35.54 24.64 -10.76
CA MET A 1 34.20 24.00 -10.77
C MET A 1 33.50 24.04 -9.42
N ILE A 2 34.18 23.76 -8.31
CA ILE A 2 33.59 23.68 -6.95
C ILE A 2 32.89 25.00 -6.51
N SER A 3 33.43 26.19 -6.82
CA SER A 3 32.82 27.45 -6.36
C SER A 3 31.48 27.80 -7.04
N LYS A 4 31.29 27.45 -8.33
CA LYS A 4 30.02 27.69 -9.04
C LYS A 4 28.91 26.78 -8.52
N VAL A 5 29.25 25.53 -8.21
CA VAL A 5 28.32 24.58 -7.60
C VAL A 5 27.91 25.08 -6.21
N LEU A 6 28.87 25.49 -5.38
CA LEU A 6 28.61 25.99 -4.04
C LEU A 6 27.69 27.23 -4.04
N VAL A 7 27.98 28.20 -4.90
CA VAL A 7 27.16 29.43 -5.05
C VAL A 7 25.74 29.10 -5.52
N THR A 8 25.60 28.16 -6.43
CA THR A 8 24.28 27.71 -6.91
C THR A 8 23.50 27.03 -5.80
N CYS A 9 24.14 26.17 -5.01
CA CYS A 9 23.52 25.51 -3.85
C CYS A 9 23.08 26.53 -2.78
N VAL A 10 23.92 27.50 -2.44
CA VAL A 10 23.60 28.54 -1.46
C VAL A 10 22.44 29.42 -1.95
N SER A 11 22.45 29.81 -3.23
CA SER A 11 21.34 30.55 -3.85
C SER A 11 20.04 29.74 -3.85
N LEU A 12 20.12 28.43 -4.09
CA LEU A 12 18.98 27.52 -4.02
C LEU A 12 18.39 27.50 -2.60
N ILE A 13 19.22 27.20 -1.60
CA ILE A 13 18.83 27.11 -0.19
C ILE A 13 18.22 28.42 0.32
N THR A 14 18.87 29.55 0.08
CA THR A 14 18.39 30.87 0.53
C THR A 14 17.07 31.26 -0.12
N GLY A 15 16.87 30.94 -1.41
CA GLY A 15 15.61 31.19 -2.09
C GLY A 15 14.47 30.29 -1.59
N VAL A 16 14.74 29.02 -1.30
CA VAL A 16 13.76 28.11 -0.67
C VAL A 16 13.37 28.63 0.71
N TRP A 17 14.35 29.04 1.52
CA TRP A 17 14.13 29.62 2.84
C TRP A 17 13.26 30.88 2.80
N ARG A 18 13.50 31.77 1.83
CA ARG A 18 12.70 32.98 1.63
C ARG A 18 11.24 32.66 1.25
N ILE A 19 11.02 31.69 0.37
CA ILE A 19 9.66 31.25 0.00
C ILE A 19 8.96 30.63 1.23
N ALA A 20 9.66 29.78 1.97
CA ALA A 20 9.12 29.10 3.15
C ALA A 20 8.71 30.08 4.26
N THR A 21 9.52 31.10 4.49
CA THR A 21 9.24 32.13 5.50
C THR A 21 8.16 33.12 5.07
N GLN A 22 8.01 33.39 3.77
CA GLN A 22 6.98 34.27 3.23
C GLN A 22 5.60 33.60 3.12
N HIS A 23 5.55 32.28 2.88
CA HIS A 23 4.32 31.53 2.65
C HIS A 23 4.16 30.35 3.63
N ARG A 24 4.24 30.64 4.94
CA ARG A 24 4.30 29.63 6.01
C ARG A 24 3.22 28.54 5.94
N ILE A 25 1.95 28.91 5.77
CA ILE A 25 0.84 27.95 5.70
C ILE A 25 1.00 27.00 4.52
N TRP A 26 1.33 27.55 3.36
CA TRP A 26 1.45 26.79 2.12
C TRP A 26 2.71 25.90 2.13
N SER A 27 3.81 26.37 2.73
CA SER A 27 5.00 25.54 2.94
C SER A 27 4.74 24.41 3.93
N LEU A 28 3.96 24.66 4.98
CA LEU A 28 3.52 23.60 5.90
C LEU A 28 2.67 22.55 5.18
N VAL A 29 1.73 22.93 4.33
CA VAL A 29 0.89 21.97 3.55
C VAL A 29 1.75 21.02 2.72
N HIS A 30 2.78 21.52 2.04
CA HIS A 30 3.62 20.67 1.20
C HIS A 30 4.62 19.83 1.99
N ILE A 31 5.14 20.36 3.10
CA ILE A 31 5.99 19.57 4.00
C ILE A 31 5.16 18.43 4.61
N VAL A 32 3.96 18.71 5.10
CA VAL A 32 3.05 17.69 5.63
C VAL A 32 2.64 16.71 4.54
N GLY A 33 2.28 17.19 3.34
CA GLY A 33 1.96 16.33 2.21
C GLY A 33 3.12 15.42 1.79
N ALA A 34 4.35 15.94 1.79
CA ALA A 34 5.55 15.14 1.54
C ALA A 34 5.78 14.07 2.61
N ILE A 35 5.63 14.43 3.88
CA ILE A 35 5.75 13.48 5.00
C ILE A 35 4.68 12.40 4.88
N VAL A 36 3.44 12.76 4.57
CA VAL A 36 2.34 11.80 4.39
C VAL A 36 2.62 10.86 3.21
N VAL A 37 3.08 11.38 2.07
CA VAL A 37 3.42 10.54 0.91
C VAL A 37 4.57 9.59 1.22
N VAL A 38 5.62 10.06 1.91
CA VAL A 38 6.76 9.22 2.30
C VAL A 38 6.35 8.19 3.36
N ALA A 39 5.55 8.59 4.34
CA ALA A 39 5.07 7.71 5.40
C ALA A 39 4.13 6.63 4.87
N LEU A 40 3.16 6.99 4.02
CA LEU A 40 2.31 6.03 3.31
C LEU A 40 3.12 5.17 2.35
N GLY A 41 4.13 5.77 1.70
CA GLY A 41 5.13 5.09 0.88
C GLY A 41 5.82 3.95 1.60
N ALA A 42 6.39 4.25 2.77
CA ALA A 42 7.13 3.31 3.60
C ALA A 42 6.22 2.32 4.33
N TYR A 43 5.03 2.75 4.76
CA TYR A 43 4.09 1.90 5.50
C TYR A 43 3.38 0.90 4.60
N ILE A 44 3.15 1.27 3.33
CA ILE A 44 2.27 0.53 2.44
C ILE A 44 2.98 0.02 1.17
N GLY A 45 4.31 0.10 1.12
CA GLY A 45 5.08 -0.49 0.03
C GLY A 45 4.81 0.15 -1.34
N PHE A 46 4.70 1.49 -1.43
CA PHE A 46 4.65 2.10 -2.76
C PHE A 46 5.93 1.75 -3.54
N ALA A 47 5.77 1.36 -4.80
CA ALA A 47 6.89 1.09 -5.70
C ALA A 47 7.94 2.24 -5.60
N PRO A 48 9.25 1.94 -5.56
CA PRO A 48 10.32 2.93 -5.40
C PRO A 48 10.23 4.13 -6.36
N GLY A 49 9.59 3.95 -7.52
CA GLY A 49 9.30 5.00 -8.49
C GLY A 49 8.43 6.15 -7.95
N PHE A 50 7.52 5.92 -7.00
CA PHE A 50 6.62 6.96 -6.48
C PHE A 50 7.38 8.01 -5.65
N ILE A 51 8.36 7.55 -4.85
CA ILE A 51 9.23 8.43 -4.04
C ILE A 51 10.07 9.33 -4.96
N VAL A 52 10.62 8.75 -6.03
CA VAL A 52 11.42 9.50 -7.01
C VAL A 52 10.56 10.52 -7.76
N LEU A 53 9.38 10.14 -8.22
CA LEU A 53 8.44 11.04 -8.90
C LEU A 53 7.98 12.18 -7.99
N PHE A 54 7.72 11.89 -6.72
CA PHE A 54 7.36 12.91 -5.73
C PHE A 54 8.52 13.90 -5.48
N ALA A 55 9.76 13.41 -5.37
CA ALA A 55 10.94 14.27 -5.22
C ALA A 55 11.16 15.16 -6.46
N VAL A 56 11.02 14.60 -7.67
CA VAL A 56 11.12 15.35 -8.94
C VAL A 56 10.01 16.40 -9.03
N TYR A 57 8.77 16.04 -8.65
CA TYR A 57 7.65 16.97 -8.57
C TYR A 57 7.98 18.14 -7.64
N MET A 58 8.46 17.87 -6.42
CA MET A 58 8.81 18.90 -5.44
C MET A 58 9.91 19.84 -5.95
N VAL A 59 10.94 19.32 -6.62
CA VAL A 59 12.02 20.13 -7.21
C VAL A 59 11.49 20.99 -8.35
N ALA A 60 10.79 20.41 -9.32
CA ALA A 60 10.22 21.13 -10.46
C ALA A 60 9.26 22.24 -9.99
N TYR A 61 8.47 21.93 -8.96
CA TYR A 61 7.52 22.83 -8.37
C TYR A 61 8.21 24.02 -7.68
N VAL A 62 9.26 23.78 -6.86
CA VAL A 62 10.07 24.87 -6.25
C VAL A 62 10.66 25.82 -7.32
N LEU A 63 11.11 25.28 -8.45
CA LEU A 63 11.66 26.09 -9.55
C LEU A 63 10.60 26.99 -10.20
N VAL A 64 9.39 26.47 -10.42
CA VAL A 64 8.26 27.24 -10.96
C VAL A 64 7.91 28.40 -10.03
N LEU A 65 7.91 28.17 -8.71
CA LEU A 65 7.58 29.19 -7.72
C LEU A 65 8.59 30.31 -7.66
N ARG A 66 9.89 30.00 -7.78
CA ARG A 66 10.93 31.04 -7.86
C ARG A 66 10.66 31.96 -9.03
N LYS A 67 10.30 31.41 -10.19
CA LYS A 67 9.97 32.17 -11.39
C LYS A 67 8.72 33.03 -11.21
N MET A 68 7.64 32.48 -10.64
CA MET A 68 6.38 33.21 -10.42
C MET A 68 6.48 34.28 -9.33
N SER A 69 7.23 34.02 -8.24
CA SER A 69 7.44 34.97 -7.14
C SER A 69 8.21 36.23 -7.56
N ALA A 70 8.97 36.16 -8.65
CA ALA A 70 9.66 37.30 -9.24
C ALA A 70 8.73 38.18 -10.09
N GLN A 71 7.56 37.67 -10.51
CA GLN A 71 6.66 38.35 -11.46
C GLN A 71 5.32 38.82 -10.88
N PHE A 72 4.87 38.31 -9.72
CA PHE A 72 3.51 38.55 -9.22
C PHE A 72 3.42 39.08 -7.78
N SER A 73 2.35 39.84 -7.48
CA SER A 73 2.10 40.46 -6.16
C SER A 73 1.72 39.43 -5.08
N ARG A 74 2.23 39.62 -3.85
CA ARG A 74 2.16 38.65 -2.73
C ARG A 74 0.78 38.03 -2.46
N ALA A 75 -0.31 38.79 -2.62
CA ALA A 75 -1.68 38.31 -2.37
C ALA A 75 -2.27 37.50 -3.53
N LEU A 76 -1.98 37.87 -4.78
CA LEU A 76 -2.41 37.12 -5.97
C LEU A 76 -1.65 35.78 -6.05
N THR A 77 -0.39 35.77 -5.62
CA THR A 77 0.45 34.57 -5.54
C THR A 77 -0.15 33.53 -4.57
N GLY A 78 -0.62 33.91 -3.38
CA GLY A 78 -1.14 32.95 -2.39
C GLY A 78 -2.35 32.14 -2.89
N ARG A 79 -3.37 32.79 -3.45
CA ARG A 79 -4.58 32.12 -3.97
C ARG A 79 -4.27 31.28 -5.21
N ALA A 80 -3.50 31.82 -6.15
CA ALA A 80 -3.10 31.09 -7.35
C ALA A 80 -2.27 29.83 -7.02
N LEU A 81 -1.46 29.89 -5.95
CA LEU A 81 -0.68 28.74 -5.50
C LEU A 81 -1.54 27.62 -4.91
N VAL A 82 -2.49 27.95 -4.04
CA VAL A 82 -3.42 26.95 -3.50
C VAL A 82 -4.25 26.31 -4.62
N VAL A 83 -4.77 27.12 -5.55
CA VAL A 83 -5.56 26.62 -6.69
C VAL A 83 -4.71 25.73 -7.60
N SER A 84 -3.49 26.12 -7.97
CA SER A 84 -2.62 25.31 -8.82
C SER A 84 -2.19 24.00 -8.16
N SER A 85 -1.94 23.98 -6.85
CA SER A 85 -1.71 22.75 -6.09
C SER A 85 -2.93 21.83 -6.12
N ALA A 86 -4.13 22.36 -5.85
CA ALA A 86 -5.36 21.57 -5.90
C ALA A 86 -5.62 20.98 -7.29
N VAL A 87 -5.45 21.78 -8.35
CA VAL A 87 -5.57 21.33 -9.74
C VAL A 87 -4.55 20.24 -10.04
N THR A 88 -3.31 20.38 -9.58
CA THR A 88 -2.28 19.37 -9.80
C THR A 88 -2.61 18.05 -9.11
N VAL A 89 -3.07 18.08 -7.87
CA VAL A 89 -3.50 16.86 -7.15
C VAL A 89 -4.65 16.17 -7.88
N VAL A 90 -5.65 16.93 -8.34
CA VAL A 90 -6.77 16.37 -9.11
C VAL A 90 -6.29 15.77 -10.43
N VAL A 91 -5.48 16.49 -11.20
CA VAL A 91 -4.94 16.00 -12.48
C VAL A 91 -4.10 14.74 -12.27
N LEU A 92 -3.21 14.72 -11.27
CA LEU A 92 -2.44 13.52 -10.94
C LEU A 92 -3.35 12.37 -10.52
N GLY A 93 -4.35 12.63 -9.67
CA GLY A 93 -5.35 11.65 -9.25
C GLY A 93 -6.10 11.02 -10.42
N LEU A 94 -6.41 11.80 -11.46
CA LEU A 94 -7.02 11.31 -12.71
C LEU A 94 -6.02 10.53 -13.57
N VAL A 95 -4.79 11.03 -13.71
CA VAL A 95 -3.73 10.37 -14.50
C VAL A 95 -3.37 9.01 -13.93
N ILE A 96 -3.26 8.86 -12.60
CA ILE A 96 -2.92 7.56 -12.00
C ILE A 96 -4.01 6.51 -12.25
N GLN A 97 -5.28 6.89 -12.47
CA GLN A 97 -6.32 5.92 -12.83
C GLN A 97 -6.07 5.24 -14.19
N ALA A 98 -5.21 5.81 -15.04
CA ALA A 98 -4.87 5.24 -16.34
C ALA A 98 -3.97 3.99 -16.24
N VAL A 99 -3.32 3.75 -15.09
CA VAL A 99 -2.55 2.53 -14.84
C VAL A 99 -3.50 1.45 -14.28
N PRO A 100 -3.80 0.37 -15.03
CA PRO A 100 -4.89 -0.55 -14.72
C PRO A 100 -4.54 -1.63 -13.68
N TYR A 101 -3.41 -1.50 -12.98
CA TYR A 101 -2.97 -2.49 -12.01
C TYR A 101 -4.01 -2.68 -10.88
N GLY A 102 -4.32 -3.93 -10.55
CA GLY A 102 -5.33 -4.29 -9.54
C GLY A 102 -6.79 -3.96 -9.89
N ARG A 103 -7.13 -3.62 -11.14
CA ARG A 103 -8.50 -3.21 -11.52
C ARG A 103 -9.36 -4.31 -12.17
N SER A 104 -8.75 -5.31 -12.78
CA SER A 104 -9.48 -6.35 -13.53
C SER A 104 -10.07 -7.44 -12.65
N HIS A 105 -9.53 -7.65 -11.44
CA HIS A 105 -9.97 -8.66 -10.47
C HIS A 105 -10.15 -10.06 -11.08
N ALA A 106 -9.36 -10.37 -12.11
CA ALA A 106 -9.45 -11.64 -12.81
C ALA A 106 -9.03 -12.78 -11.87
N GLN A 107 -9.91 -13.76 -11.70
CA GLN A 107 -9.68 -14.92 -10.86
C GLN A 107 -9.09 -16.05 -11.69
N ALA A 108 -7.94 -16.59 -11.24
CA ALA A 108 -7.33 -17.77 -11.85
C ALA A 108 -8.11 -19.04 -11.47
N PRO A 109 -8.02 -20.12 -12.26
CA PRO A 109 -8.66 -21.38 -11.91
C PRO A 109 -8.05 -21.96 -10.62
N ILE A 110 -8.83 -22.76 -9.90
CA ILE A 110 -8.38 -23.53 -8.74
C ILE A 110 -7.77 -24.84 -9.25
N THR A 111 -6.53 -25.12 -8.90
CA THR A 111 -5.86 -26.39 -9.26
C THR A 111 -5.91 -27.41 -8.13
N GLY A 112 -6.17 -26.97 -6.89
CA GLY A 112 -6.47 -27.83 -5.75
C GLY A 112 -6.35 -27.10 -4.41
N GLU A 113 -6.94 -27.69 -3.37
CA GLU A 113 -6.85 -27.21 -1.99
C GLU A 113 -6.17 -28.26 -1.09
N PRO A 114 -5.66 -27.85 0.09
CA PRO A 114 -5.27 -28.80 1.13
C PRO A 114 -6.37 -29.80 1.46
N LYS A 115 -5.97 -31.00 1.88
CA LYS A 115 -6.91 -31.98 2.44
C LYS A 115 -7.25 -31.60 3.87
N TRP A 116 -8.10 -30.60 4.02
CA TRP A 116 -8.51 -30.05 5.31
C TRP A 116 -8.92 -31.15 6.29
N ALA A 117 -8.48 -31.01 7.54
CA ALA A 117 -8.78 -31.97 8.60
C ALA A 117 -10.30 -32.20 8.79
N ASN A 118 -11.09 -31.13 8.64
CA ASN A 118 -12.55 -31.15 8.66
C ASN A 118 -13.11 -29.92 7.93
N GLU A 119 -14.43 -29.90 7.70
CA GLU A 119 -15.11 -28.80 7.00
C GLU A 119 -15.00 -27.47 7.76
N GLU A 120 -15.07 -27.51 9.09
CA GLU A 120 -14.96 -26.31 9.93
C GLU A 120 -13.61 -25.60 9.76
N THR A 121 -12.51 -26.37 9.63
CA THR A 121 -11.18 -25.82 9.33
C THR A 121 -11.19 -25.09 7.99
N ARG A 122 -11.80 -25.70 6.97
CA ARG A 122 -11.92 -25.10 5.65
C ARG A 122 -12.74 -23.82 5.70
N GLU A 123 -13.88 -23.81 6.38
CA GLU A 123 -14.74 -22.63 6.54
C GLU A 123 -13.99 -21.46 7.19
N LEU A 124 -13.23 -21.74 8.26
CA LEU A 124 -12.39 -20.73 8.92
C LEU A 124 -11.29 -20.20 7.99
N MET A 125 -10.64 -21.08 7.23
CA MET A 125 -9.60 -20.69 6.27
C MET A 125 -10.13 -19.87 5.11
N VAL A 126 -11.28 -20.25 4.54
CA VAL A 126 -11.94 -19.48 3.48
C VAL A 126 -12.30 -18.08 3.99
N ARG A 127 -12.81 -18.00 5.21
CA ARG A 127 -13.24 -16.73 5.79
C ARG A 127 -12.07 -15.81 6.17
N ALA A 128 -11.00 -16.36 6.75
CA ALA A 128 -9.92 -15.54 7.32
C ALA A 128 -8.68 -15.38 6.41
N CYS A 129 -8.44 -16.33 5.50
CA CYS A 129 -7.16 -16.44 4.79
C CYS A 129 -7.32 -16.31 3.27
N PHE A 130 -8.42 -16.79 2.69
CA PHE A 130 -8.58 -16.84 1.22
C PHE A 130 -8.71 -15.46 0.57
N GLY A 131 -9.06 -14.43 1.34
CA GLY A 131 -9.07 -13.04 0.88
C GLY A 131 -7.70 -12.53 0.37
N CYS A 132 -6.61 -13.19 0.75
CA CYS A 132 -5.26 -12.90 0.23
C CYS A 132 -4.60 -14.14 -0.39
N HIS A 133 -4.74 -15.32 0.24
CA HIS A 133 -4.01 -16.54 -0.12
C HIS A 133 -4.78 -17.51 -1.02
N SER A 134 -5.66 -17.01 -1.89
CA SER A 134 -6.43 -17.85 -2.81
C SER A 134 -6.65 -17.17 -4.15
N ASN A 135 -7.01 -17.92 -5.18
CA ASN A 135 -7.42 -17.36 -6.48
C ASN A 135 -8.82 -16.72 -6.43
N GLN A 136 -9.58 -17.00 -5.39
CA GLN A 136 -10.97 -16.54 -5.20
C GLN A 136 -11.02 -15.39 -4.19
N VAL A 137 -10.50 -14.23 -4.59
CA VAL A 137 -10.54 -13.03 -3.75
C VAL A 137 -11.83 -12.26 -4.01
N GLU A 138 -12.55 -11.95 -2.93
CA GLU A 138 -13.65 -10.99 -2.95
C GLU A 138 -13.08 -9.57 -2.80
N TYR A 139 -13.00 -8.85 -3.92
CA TYR A 139 -12.46 -7.50 -3.90
C TYR A 139 -13.50 -6.49 -3.42
N PRO A 140 -13.21 -5.69 -2.38
CA PRO A 140 -14.08 -4.61 -1.96
C PRO A 140 -14.11 -3.51 -3.05
N SER A 141 -15.21 -2.73 -3.10
CA SER A 141 -15.41 -1.72 -4.15
C SER A 141 -14.32 -0.65 -4.23
N TYR A 142 -13.64 -0.36 -3.11
CA TYR A 142 -12.51 0.57 -3.08
C TYR A 142 -11.23 0.01 -3.73
N ALA A 143 -11.13 -1.31 -3.92
CA ALA A 143 -9.96 -1.96 -4.52
C ALA A 143 -9.90 -1.78 -6.05
N SER A 144 -10.81 -1.02 -6.67
CA SER A 144 -10.79 -0.69 -8.09
C SER A 144 -10.27 0.73 -8.41
N VAL A 145 -9.94 1.52 -7.38
CA VAL A 145 -9.53 2.93 -7.52
C VAL A 145 -8.07 3.10 -7.09
N ALA A 146 -7.23 3.66 -7.96
CA ALA A 146 -5.85 3.95 -7.63
C ALA A 146 -5.76 5.11 -6.62
N PRO A 147 -4.76 5.12 -5.71
CA PRO A 147 -3.69 4.13 -5.57
C PRO A 147 -4.07 2.89 -4.74
N ILE A 148 -5.27 2.83 -4.18
CA ILE A 148 -5.71 1.75 -3.28
C ILE A 148 -5.74 0.41 -4.01
N SER A 149 -6.18 0.39 -5.28
CA SER A 149 -6.18 -0.84 -6.10
C SER A 149 -4.80 -1.48 -6.23
N TRP A 150 -3.75 -0.66 -6.32
CA TRP A 150 -2.38 -1.16 -6.46
C TRP A 150 -1.88 -1.77 -5.16
N MET A 151 -2.17 -1.12 -4.04
CA MET A 151 -1.84 -1.59 -2.70
C MET A 151 -2.52 -2.91 -2.38
N VAL A 152 -3.83 -3.00 -2.61
CA VAL A 152 -4.58 -4.25 -2.39
C VAL A 152 -4.03 -5.36 -3.26
N GLN A 153 -3.76 -5.08 -4.54
CA GLN A 153 -3.21 -6.09 -5.44
C GLN A 153 -1.80 -6.52 -5.05
N SER A 154 -0.90 -5.60 -4.66
CA SER A 154 0.46 -5.92 -4.21
C SER A 154 0.45 -6.87 -3.02
N HIS A 155 -0.41 -6.60 -2.02
CA HIS A 155 -0.51 -7.47 -0.84
C HIS A 155 -1.08 -8.86 -1.18
N ILE A 156 -2.04 -8.95 -2.11
CA ILE A 156 -2.55 -10.23 -2.59
C ILE A 156 -1.47 -10.99 -3.36
N ASP A 157 -0.73 -10.30 -4.24
CA ASP A 157 0.36 -10.90 -5.02
C ASP A 157 1.45 -11.44 -4.09
N GLU A 158 1.90 -10.64 -3.11
CA GLU A 158 2.88 -11.04 -2.08
C GLU A 158 2.36 -12.22 -1.24
N GLY A 159 1.10 -12.18 -0.81
CA GLY A 159 0.49 -13.27 -0.05
C GLY A 159 0.45 -14.58 -0.83
N ARG A 160 0.04 -14.53 -2.11
CA ARG A 160 -0.02 -15.70 -3.00
C ARG A 160 1.36 -16.23 -3.39
N GLU A 161 2.37 -15.36 -3.45
CA GLU A 161 3.75 -15.75 -3.72
C GLU A 161 4.30 -16.62 -2.57
N ALA A 162 3.99 -16.29 -1.32
CA ALA A 162 4.31 -17.11 -0.17
C ALA A 162 3.47 -18.41 -0.14
N VAL A 163 2.14 -18.28 -0.21
CA VAL A 163 1.23 -19.43 -0.25
C VAL A 163 -0.08 -19.11 -0.95
N ASN A 164 -0.50 -19.99 -1.86
CA ASN A 164 -1.80 -19.94 -2.53
C ASN A 164 -2.57 -21.25 -2.32
N TYR A 165 -3.54 -21.24 -1.40
CA TYR A 165 -4.33 -22.43 -1.06
C TYR A 165 -5.22 -22.93 -2.20
N SER A 166 -5.48 -22.12 -3.23
CA SER A 166 -6.20 -22.58 -4.45
C SER A 166 -5.30 -23.29 -5.45
N GLU A 167 -3.98 -23.22 -5.26
CA GLU A 167 -2.98 -23.84 -6.12
C GLU A 167 -2.20 -24.97 -5.43
N PHE A 168 -2.71 -25.46 -4.31
CA PHE A 168 -2.00 -26.34 -3.39
C PHE A 168 -1.55 -27.67 -4.03
N ALA A 169 -2.31 -28.17 -5.01
CA ALA A 169 -1.96 -29.40 -5.73
C ALA A 169 -0.75 -29.23 -6.67
N THR A 170 -0.45 -28.00 -7.09
CA THR A 170 0.62 -27.69 -8.04
C THR A 170 1.80 -26.98 -7.40
N ASN A 171 1.52 -26.06 -6.48
CA ASN A 171 2.52 -25.29 -5.76
C ASN A 171 1.98 -24.96 -4.35
N PRO A 172 2.33 -25.74 -3.33
CA PRO A 172 1.93 -25.43 -1.97
C PRO A 172 2.68 -24.21 -1.39
N GLY A 173 3.77 -23.74 -2.02
CA GLY A 173 4.59 -22.66 -1.47
C GLY A 173 5.07 -22.97 -0.05
N ASP A 174 5.06 -21.96 0.81
CA ASP A 174 5.45 -22.04 2.23
C ASP A 174 4.27 -22.45 3.12
N ALA A 175 3.34 -23.26 2.60
CA ALA A 175 2.15 -23.64 3.36
C ALA A 175 2.45 -24.36 4.67
N GLU A 176 3.61 -25.00 4.81
CA GLU A 176 4.04 -25.63 6.06
C GLU A 176 4.25 -24.64 7.21
N GLU A 177 4.42 -23.35 6.93
CA GLU A 177 4.50 -22.28 7.92
C GLU A 177 3.12 -21.84 8.43
N SER A 178 2.02 -22.23 7.77
CA SER A 178 0.66 -21.73 8.03
C SER A 178 0.25 -21.86 9.50
N PHE A 179 0.55 -23.00 10.13
CA PHE A 179 0.24 -23.20 11.54
C PHE A 179 1.01 -22.23 12.45
N GLU A 180 2.31 -22.06 12.22
CA GLU A 180 3.16 -21.23 13.09
C GLU A 180 2.84 -19.74 12.93
N VAL A 181 2.65 -19.24 11.71
CA VAL A 181 2.32 -17.81 11.48
C VAL A 181 0.96 -17.43 12.08
N VAL A 182 -0.02 -18.35 12.06
CA VAL A 182 -1.31 -18.14 12.71
C VAL A 182 -1.17 -18.20 14.23
N LYS A 183 -0.41 -19.16 14.76
CA LYS A 183 -0.16 -19.33 16.19
C LYS A 183 0.59 -18.15 16.81
N GLU A 184 1.53 -17.57 16.08
CA GLU A 184 2.26 -16.36 16.48
C GLU A 184 1.44 -15.08 16.33
N GLY A 185 0.28 -15.15 15.64
CA GLY A 185 -0.60 -14.02 15.40
C GLY A 185 -0.08 -13.03 14.35
N SER A 186 0.87 -13.46 13.51
CA SER A 186 1.29 -12.66 12.35
C SER A 186 0.23 -12.71 11.24
N MET A 187 -0.55 -13.80 11.17
CA MET A 187 -1.69 -13.97 10.28
C MET A 187 -3.00 -14.26 11.03
N PRO A 188 -4.14 -13.64 10.63
CA PRO A 188 -4.22 -12.45 9.79
C PRO A 188 -3.55 -11.24 10.47
N PRO A 189 -2.86 -10.35 9.73
CA PRO A 189 -2.18 -9.22 10.33
C PRO A 189 -3.17 -8.31 11.06
N ALA A 190 -2.76 -7.76 12.20
CA ALA A 190 -3.65 -6.94 13.03
C ALA A 190 -4.23 -5.71 12.28
N TYR A 191 -3.59 -5.22 11.22
CA TYR A 191 -4.13 -4.11 10.43
C TYR A 191 -5.27 -4.53 9.49
N TYR A 192 -5.34 -5.81 9.09
CA TYR A 192 -6.34 -6.35 8.16
C TYR A 192 -7.74 -6.32 8.78
N THR A 193 -7.84 -6.74 10.03
CA THR A 193 -9.10 -6.75 10.80
C THR A 193 -9.38 -5.44 11.54
N ARG A 194 -8.40 -4.53 11.61
CA ARG A 194 -8.53 -3.23 12.30
C ARG A 194 -9.46 -2.30 11.51
N PHE A 195 -10.11 -1.40 12.23
CA PHE A 195 -11.06 -0.41 11.67
C PHE A 195 -12.27 -1.02 10.95
N GLY A 196 -12.52 -2.33 11.11
CA GLY A 196 -13.69 -3.01 10.54
C GLY A 196 -13.63 -3.16 9.03
N LEU A 197 -12.43 -3.21 8.45
CA LEU A 197 -12.25 -3.45 7.01
C LEU A 197 -12.56 -4.90 6.63
N HIS A 198 -12.12 -5.84 7.48
CA HIS A 198 -12.33 -7.28 7.31
C HIS A 198 -12.83 -7.91 8.62
N PRO A 199 -14.05 -7.59 9.09
CA PRO A 199 -14.62 -8.17 10.30
C PRO A 199 -14.81 -9.69 10.21
N GLU A 200 -15.01 -10.22 9.02
CA GLU A 200 -15.16 -11.65 8.74
C GLU A 200 -13.90 -12.43 9.13
N ALA A 201 -12.71 -11.87 8.90
CA ALA A 201 -11.43 -12.48 9.21
C ALA A 201 -11.02 -12.34 10.69
N ARG A 202 -11.84 -11.68 11.51
CA ARG A 202 -11.59 -11.53 12.94
C ARG A 202 -12.10 -12.75 13.70
N LEU A 203 -11.20 -13.73 13.90
CA LEU A 203 -11.47 -14.94 14.66
C LEU A 203 -11.65 -14.63 16.15
N SER A 204 -12.67 -15.23 16.77
CA SER A 204 -12.81 -15.32 18.21
C SER A 204 -11.76 -16.28 18.82
N PRO A 205 -11.54 -16.25 20.14
CA PRO A 205 -10.62 -17.18 20.79
C PRO A 205 -10.93 -18.65 20.49
N ASP A 206 -12.21 -19.03 20.53
CA ASP A 206 -12.65 -20.41 20.29
C ASP A 206 -12.44 -20.82 18.82
N GLU A 207 -12.74 -19.91 17.87
CA GLU A 207 -12.47 -20.14 16.45
C GLU A 207 -10.97 -20.22 16.15
N MET A 208 -10.15 -19.42 16.84
CA MET A 208 -8.69 -19.46 16.71
C MET A 208 -8.14 -20.80 17.21
N GLU A 209 -8.58 -21.28 18.38
CA GLU A 209 -8.18 -22.60 18.88
C GLU A 209 -8.61 -23.72 17.93
N THR A 210 -9.84 -23.64 17.41
CA THR A 210 -10.38 -24.59 16.44
C THR A 210 -9.55 -24.58 15.15
N LEU A 211 -9.22 -23.40 14.63
CA LEU A 211 -8.39 -23.24 13.45
C LEU A 211 -6.99 -23.83 13.67
N LEU A 212 -6.34 -23.53 14.79
CA LEU A 212 -5.00 -24.06 15.09
C LEU A 212 -4.99 -25.59 15.17
N ASN A 213 -6.01 -26.19 15.80
CA ASN A 213 -6.17 -27.64 15.84
C ASN A 213 -6.43 -28.21 14.43
N GLY A 214 -7.24 -27.53 13.62
CA GLY A 214 -7.51 -27.91 12.23
C GLY A 214 -6.27 -27.87 11.34
N LEU A 215 -5.49 -26.79 11.44
CA LEU A 215 -4.23 -26.60 10.71
C LEU A 215 -3.21 -27.67 11.09
N ARG A 216 -3.03 -27.94 12.40
CA ARG A 216 -2.11 -28.98 12.88
C ARG A 216 -2.42 -30.36 12.28
N ASN A 217 -3.70 -30.68 12.13
CA ASN A 217 -4.15 -31.98 11.61
C ASN A 217 -4.35 -31.98 10.08
N THR A 218 -4.06 -30.88 9.38
CA THR A 218 -4.17 -30.80 7.92
C THR A 218 -2.80 -31.07 7.29
N PRO A 219 -2.65 -32.14 6.49
CA PRO A 219 -1.36 -32.49 5.91
C PRO A 219 -0.76 -31.36 5.06
N GLY A 220 0.52 -31.06 5.30
CA GLY A 220 1.28 -30.04 4.56
C GLY A 220 1.11 -28.61 5.08
N LEU A 221 0.46 -28.40 6.23
CA LEU A 221 0.31 -27.08 6.87
C LEU A 221 1.19 -26.88 8.12
N THR A 222 2.11 -27.80 8.37
CA THR A 222 3.07 -27.78 9.49
C THR A 222 4.45 -28.28 9.03
N GLU A 223 5.52 -27.56 9.37
CA GLU A 223 6.92 -27.94 9.06
C GLU A 223 7.33 -29.33 9.58
N ASN A 224 6.71 -29.80 10.68
CA ASN A 224 7.14 -31.03 11.36
C ASN A 224 6.31 -32.28 11.04
N GLY A 225 5.29 -32.19 10.19
CA GLY A 225 4.56 -33.34 9.64
C GLY A 225 4.14 -34.41 10.67
N ASP A 226 3.43 -34.02 11.74
CA ASP A 226 2.83 -34.97 12.69
C ASP A 226 1.56 -35.65 12.12
#